data_AF-A0A0L6CW72-F1
#
_entry.id   AF-A0A0L6CW72-F1
#
_cell.length_a   1.000
_cell.length_b   1.000
_cell.length_c   1.000
_cell.angle_alpha   90.00
_cell.angle_beta   90.00
_cell.angle_gamma   90.00
#
_symmetry.space_group_name_H-M   'P 1'
#
loop_
_entity.id
_entity.type
_entity.pdbx_description
1 polymer ?
#
loop_
_entity_poly.entity_id
_entity_poly.type
_entity_poly.pdbx_seq_one_letter_code
_entity_poly.pdbx_strand_id
1 'polypeptide(L)'
;MTHPLPRPPSALVAARLDAPRPGARVTVAGLVLLRQRPGTAQGVVFVTLEDETGVVNVVIWRKVFERFRRAVIAGRLLRVTGRVERQNGVVHVVADLIEDLSPLLDRLSDPDCALSQAGETG
;
A
#
# COMPACT_ATOMS: atom_id res chain seq x y z
N MET A 1 -13.69 18.58 -22.00
CA MET A 1 -12.30 18.42 -21.51
C MET A 1 -12.23 17.08 -20.81
N THR A 2 -11.46 16.12 -21.32
CA THR A 2 -11.33 14.78 -20.75
C THR A 2 -10.39 14.81 -19.55
N HIS A 3 -10.89 14.58 -18.34
CA HIS A 3 -10.05 14.46 -17.15
C HIS A 3 -9.56 13.01 -17.02
N PRO A 4 -8.25 12.74 -17.21
CA PRO A 4 -7.73 11.39 -17.14
C PRO A 4 -7.79 10.86 -15.70
N LEU A 5 -8.22 9.61 -15.55
CA LEU A 5 -8.23 8.89 -14.27
C LEU A 5 -6.85 8.99 -13.58
N PRO A 6 -6.83 9.08 -12.24
CA PRO A 6 -5.58 9.04 -11.50
C PRO A 6 -4.89 7.68 -11.71
N ARG A 7 -3.66 7.70 -12.24
CA ARG A 7 -2.82 6.49 -12.32
C ARG A 7 -2.04 6.34 -11.02
N PRO A 8 -2.18 5.22 -10.28
CA PRO A 8 -1.33 4.98 -9.13
C PRO A 8 0.14 4.83 -9.56
N PRO A 9 1.11 5.19 -8.69
CA PRO A 9 2.52 4.94 -8.96
C PRO A 9 2.80 3.45 -9.14
N SER A 10 3.82 3.09 -9.95
CA SER A 10 4.22 1.70 -10.15
C SER A 10 4.53 1.00 -8.81
N ALA A 11 3.88 -0.12 -8.55
CA ALA A 11 4.03 -0.92 -7.35
C ALA A 11 4.06 -2.42 -7.72
N LEU A 12 4.76 -3.22 -6.93
CA LEU A 12 4.72 -4.67 -7.01
C LEU A 12 3.35 -5.15 -6.53
N VAL A 13 2.68 -5.94 -7.37
CA VAL A 13 1.40 -6.57 -7.04
C VAL A 13 1.57 -7.63 -5.94
N ALA A 14 0.56 -7.78 -5.08
CA ALA A 14 0.59 -8.70 -3.94
C ALA A 14 0.96 -10.13 -4.33
N ALA A 15 0.40 -10.65 -5.43
CA ALA A 15 0.69 -11.99 -5.93
C ALA A 15 2.16 -12.24 -6.30
N ARG A 16 2.95 -11.18 -6.50
CA ARG A 16 4.39 -11.26 -6.82
C ARG A 16 5.29 -10.96 -5.63
N LEU A 17 4.75 -10.79 -4.44
CA LEU A 17 5.54 -10.46 -3.25
C LEU A 17 6.54 -11.56 -2.87
N ASP A 18 6.33 -12.79 -3.33
CA ASP A 18 7.24 -13.92 -3.09
C ASP A 18 8.40 -14.03 -4.11
N ALA A 19 8.41 -13.23 -5.19
CA ALA A 19 9.48 -13.27 -6.19
C ALA A 19 10.78 -12.56 -5.76
N PRO A 20 10.76 -11.41 -5.06
CA PRO A 20 11.96 -10.75 -4.59
C PRO A 20 12.75 -11.58 -3.57
N ARG A 21 14.08 -11.40 -3.60
CA ARG A 21 14.98 -11.99 -2.60
C ARG A 21 14.66 -11.41 -1.21
N PRO A 22 14.85 -12.19 -0.12
CA PRO A 22 14.77 -11.65 1.24
C PRO A 22 15.62 -10.39 1.42
N GLY A 23 15.07 -9.38 2.10
CA GLY A 23 15.71 -8.07 2.29
C GLY A 23 15.65 -7.12 1.09
N ALA A 24 15.15 -7.57 -0.06
CA ALA A 24 14.99 -6.70 -1.24
C ALA A 24 14.05 -5.54 -0.94
N ARG A 25 14.39 -4.36 -1.44
CA ARG A 25 13.56 -3.16 -1.33
C ARG A 25 12.47 -3.21 -2.40
N VAL A 26 11.22 -3.10 -1.98
CA VAL A 26 10.03 -3.13 -2.84
C VAL A 26 9.11 -1.97 -2.53
N THR A 27 8.28 -1.60 -3.50
CA THR A 27 7.16 -0.69 -3.29
C THR A 27 5.88 -1.46 -3.58
N VAL A 28 4.94 -1.42 -2.65
CA VAL A 28 3.59 -2.01 -2.76
C VAL A 28 2.57 -0.89 -2.60
N ALA A 29 1.37 -1.07 -3.14
CA ALA A 29 0.26 -0.16 -2.93
C ALA A 29 -1.03 -0.97 -2.81
N GLY A 30 -1.96 -0.52 -1.95
CA GLY A 30 -3.22 -1.21 -1.77
C GLY A 30 -4.15 -0.50 -0.80
N LEU A 31 -5.42 -0.88 -0.85
CA LEU A 31 -6.44 -0.43 0.08
C LEU A 31 -6.15 -0.96 1.47
N VAL A 32 -6.33 -0.13 2.49
CA VAL A 32 -6.10 -0.57 3.86
C VAL A 32 -7.31 -1.33 4.38
N LEU A 33 -7.14 -2.63 4.62
CA LEU A 33 -8.18 -3.46 5.21
C LEU A 33 -8.22 -3.35 6.73
N LEU A 34 -7.04 -3.44 7.36
CA LEU A 34 -6.91 -3.66 8.80
C LEU A 34 -5.67 -2.95 9.33
N ARG A 35 -5.78 -2.48 10.57
CA ARG A 35 -4.67 -1.99 11.39
C ARG A 35 -4.68 -2.69 12.73
N GLN A 36 -3.54 -3.23 13.15
CA GLN A 36 -3.39 -3.85 14.45
C GLN A 36 -2.21 -3.24 15.19
N ARG A 37 -2.41 -2.93 16.47
CA ARG A 37 -1.35 -2.48 17.36
C ARG A 37 -1.42 -3.32 18.64
N PRO A 38 -0.73 -4.47 18.69
CA PRO A 38 -0.76 -5.35 19.85
C PRO A 38 -0.24 -4.59 21.08
N GLY A 39 -0.95 -4.68 22.21
CA GLY A 39 -0.56 -3.98 23.44
C GLY A 39 0.80 -4.40 24.02
N THR A 40 1.28 -5.58 23.64
CA THR A 40 2.53 -6.19 24.11
C THR A 40 3.72 -5.99 23.16
N ALA A 41 3.49 -5.53 21.92
CA ALA A 41 4.53 -5.43 20.92
C ALA A 41 5.10 -4.00 20.91
N GLN A 42 6.41 -3.86 21.14
CA GLN A 42 7.18 -2.63 21.41
C GLN A 42 7.00 -1.49 20.37
N GLY A 43 5.83 -0.88 20.30
CA GLY A 43 5.52 0.22 19.39
C GLY A 43 5.42 -0.17 17.91
N VAL A 44 5.17 -1.44 17.58
CA VAL A 44 4.92 -1.89 16.20
C VAL A 44 3.45 -1.75 15.83
N VAL A 45 3.18 -1.40 14.58
CA VAL A 45 1.85 -1.40 13.97
C VAL A 45 1.88 -2.33 12.76
N PHE A 46 0.88 -3.18 12.65
CA PHE A 46 0.65 -4.02 11.48
C PHE A 46 -0.46 -3.41 10.64
N VAL A 47 -0.26 -3.37 9.33
CA VAL A 47 -1.26 -2.91 8.36
C VAL A 47 -1.40 -3.95 7.27
N THR A 48 -2.62 -4.36 6.97
CA THR A 48 -2.91 -5.23 5.82
C THR A 48 -3.41 -4.38 4.67
N LEU A 49 -2.69 -4.41 3.56
CA LEU A 49 -3.07 -3.80 2.30
C LEU A 49 -3.68 -4.86 1.37
N GLU A 50 -4.62 -4.47 0.53
CA GLU A 50 -5.21 -5.32 -0.51
C GLU A 50 -5.11 -4.65 -1.87
N ASP A 51 -4.70 -5.42 -2.86
CA ASP A 51 -4.92 -5.14 -4.28
C ASP A 51 -5.74 -6.29 -4.89
N GLU A 52 -6.10 -6.18 -6.17
CA GLU A 52 -6.89 -7.20 -6.88
C GLU A 52 -6.22 -8.58 -6.97
N THR A 53 -4.92 -8.66 -6.67
CA THR A 53 -4.13 -9.89 -6.75
C THR A 53 -3.90 -10.54 -5.37
N GLY A 54 -4.29 -9.87 -4.28
CA GLY A 54 -4.23 -10.41 -2.93
C GLY A 54 -3.85 -9.38 -1.87
N VAL A 55 -3.33 -9.88 -0.75
CA VAL A 55 -3.00 -9.05 0.42
C VAL A 55 -1.50 -8.91 0.65
N VAL A 56 -1.09 -7.76 1.17
CA VAL A 56 0.28 -7.48 1.62
C VAL A 56 0.25 -7.09 3.10
N ASN A 57 0.99 -7.84 3.91
CA ASN A 57 1.16 -7.55 5.33
C ASN A 57 2.34 -6.61 5.52
N VAL A 58 2.08 -5.42 6.05
CA VAL A 58 3.08 -4.38 6.30
C VAL A 58 3.36 -4.29 7.79
N VAL A 59 4.65 -4.28 8.14
CA VAL A 59 5.14 -4.09 9.50
C VAL A 59 5.72 -2.68 9.61
N ILE A 60 5.21 -1.89 10.55
CA ILE A 60 5.59 -0.49 10.76
C ILE A 60 6.16 -0.34 12.16
N TRP A 61 7.47 -0.15 12.26
CA TRP A 61 8.13 0.10 13.53
C TRP A 61 7.85 1.50 14.05
N ARG A 62 7.95 1.68 15.38
CA ARG A 62 7.64 2.92 16.10
C ARG A 62 8.18 4.18 15.42
N LYS A 63 9.46 4.18 15.06
CA LYS A 63 10.13 5.33 14.42
C LYS A 63 9.49 5.73 13.08
N VAL A 64 9.08 4.75 12.29
CA VAL A 64 8.43 4.96 10.99
C VAL A 64 6.97 5.39 11.21
N PHE A 65 6.28 4.75 12.15
CA PHE A 65 4.93 5.14 12.55
C PHE A 65 4.86 6.60 13.01
N GLU A 66 5.77 7.02 13.89
CA GLU A 66 5.83 8.40 14.38
C GLU A 66 6.06 9.40 13.25
N ARG A 67 6.95 9.07 12.30
CA ARG A 67 7.23 9.90 11.12
C ARG A 67 6.03 10.01 10.16
N PHE A 68 5.30 8.92 9.95
CA PHE A 68 4.19 8.85 8.98
C PHE A 68 2.82 8.71 9.65
N ARG A 69 2.68 9.21 10.88
CA ARG A 69 1.53 8.96 11.77
C ARG A 69 0.18 9.22 11.10
N ARG A 70 0.06 10.34 10.39
CA ARG A 70 -1.18 10.72 9.70
C ARG A 70 -1.57 9.70 8.62
N ALA A 71 -0.63 9.32 7.76
CA ALA A 71 -0.87 8.34 6.71
C ALA A 71 -1.26 6.98 7.31
N VAL A 72 -0.52 6.52 8.33
CA VAL A 72 -0.79 5.22 8.95
C VAL A 72 -2.14 5.18 9.65
N ILE A 73 -2.56 6.25 10.33
CA ILE A 73 -3.85 6.28 11.04
C ILE A 73 -5.03 6.44 10.09
N ALA A 74 -4.97 7.37 9.14
CA ALA A 74 -6.13 7.82 8.38
C ALA A 74 -6.18 7.34 6.93
N GLY A 75 -5.06 6.92 6.34
CA GLY A 75 -4.99 6.63 4.91
C GLY A 75 -5.81 5.40 4.51
N ARG A 76 -6.75 5.55 3.58
CA ARG A 76 -7.58 4.46 3.03
C ARG A 76 -6.88 3.70 1.89
N LEU A 77 -6.00 4.38 1.17
CA LEU A 77 -5.14 3.81 0.13
C LEU A 77 -3.71 4.22 0.46
N LEU A 78 -2.81 3.24 0.62
CA LEU A 78 -1.42 3.50 0.98
C LEU A 78 -0.47 2.97 -0.08
N ARG A 79 0.61 3.71 -0.32
CA ARG A 79 1.80 3.21 -0.98
C ARG A 79 2.91 3.08 0.06
N VAL A 80 3.50 1.89 0.14
CA VAL A 80 4.53 1.56 1.10
C VAL A 80 5.77 1.12 0.36
N THR A 81 6.89 1.78 0.62
CA THR A 81 8.21 1.30 0.20
C THR A 81 8.94 0.76 1.42
N GLY A 82 9.49 -0.43 1.30
CA GLY A 82 10.09 -1.14 2.42
C GLY A 82 10.89 -2.35 1.97
N ARG A 83 11.24 -3.22 2.92
CA ARG A 83 12.02 -4.44 2.66
C ARG A 83 11.16 -5.67 2.85
N VAL A 84 11.31 -6.64 1.95
CA VAL A 84 10.63 -7.94 2.08
C VAL A 84 11.30 -8.77 3.17
N GLU A 85 10.51 -9.23 4.12
CA GLU A 85 10.93 -10.19 5.14
C GLU A 85 10.04 -11.42 5.11
N ARG A 86 10.61 -12.59 5.44
CA ARG A 86 9.88 -13.85 5.49
C ARG A 86 10.03 -14.44 6.87
N GLN A 87 8.92 -14.69 7.55
CA GLN A 87 8.90 -15.31 8.87
C GLN A 87 7.78 -16.33 8.93
N ASN A 88 8.09 -17.54 9.38
CA ASN A 88 7.11 -18.63 9.57
C ASN A 88 6.20 -18.89 8.35
N GLY A 89 6.76 -18.77 7.13
CA GLY A 89 6.02 -18.98 5.88
C GLY A 89 5.17 -17.80 5.42
N VAL A 90 5.15 -16.69 6.16
CA VAL A 90 4.44 -15.46 5.78
C VAL A 90 5.44 -14.41 5.29
N VAL A 91 5.09 -13.76 4.17
CA VAL A 91 5.86 -12.66 3.59
C VAL A 91 5.30 -11.33 4.09
N HIS A 92 6.18 -10.48 4.60
CA HIS A 92 5.86 -9.15 5.10
C HIS A 92 6.71 -8.08 4.40
N VAL A 93 6.22 -6.85 4.37
CA VAL A 93 7.00 -5.66 4.01
C VAL A 93 7.26 -4.84 5.25
N VAL A 94 8.52 -4.73 5.66
CA VAL A 94 8.93 -3.80 6.72
C VAL A 94 9.05 -2.40 6.13
N ALA A 95 8.20 -1.49 6.58
CA ALA A 95 8.04 -0.17 5.96
C ALA A 95 9.22 0.76 6.27
N ASP A 96 9.71 1.46 5.24
CA ASP A 96 10.69 2.56 5.33
C ASP A 96 10.04 3.92 5.00
N LEU A 97 9.16 3.95 4.01
CA LEU A 97 8.43 5.12 3.51
C LEU A 97 6.96 4.78 3.31
N ILE A 98 6.08 5.67 3.74
CA ILE A 98 4.63 5.50 3.64
C ILE A 98 4.03 6.77 3.05
N GLU A 99 3.24 6.61 2.01
CA GLU A 99 2.53 7.68 1.32
C GLU A 99 1.03 7.40 1.35
N ASP A 100 0.26 8.44 1.68
CA ASP A 100 -1.19 8.42 1.66
C ASP A 100 -1.69 8.76 0.26
N LEU A 101 -2.25 7.77 -0.42
CA LEU A 101 -2.85 7.90 -1.74
C LEU A 101 -4.37 8.04 -1.68
N SER A 102 -4.97 8.18 -0.49
CA SER A 102 -6.42 8.42 -0.34
C SER A 102 -6.98 9.56 -1.20
N PRO A 103 -6.24 10.67 -1.46
CA PRO A 103 -6.72 11.69 -2.39
C PRO A 103 -7.01 11.19 -3.80
N LEU A 104 -6.42 10.06 -4.23
CA LEU A 104 -6.75 9.43 -5.51
C LEU A 104 -8.12 8.77 -5.48
N LEU A 105 -8.53 8.23 -4.32
CA LEU A 105 -9.87 7.67 -4.14
C LEU A 105 -10.94 8.78 -4.17
N ASP A 106 -10.65 9.94 -3.59
CA ASP A 106 -11.58 11.07 -3.59
C ASP A 106 -11.92 11.53 -5.00
N ARG A 107 -10.97 11.39 -5.95
CA ARG A 107 -11.20 11.66 -7.38
C ARG A 107 -12.11 10.66 -8.06
N LEU A 108 -12.25 9.44 -7.53
CA LEU A 108 -13.20 8.45 -8.09
C LEU A 108 -14.64 8.77 -7.71
N SER A 109 -14.84 9.51 -6.61
CA SER A 109 -16.16 9.99 -6.17
C SER A 109 -16.58 11.28 -6.88
N ASP A 110 -15.69 11.88 -7.66
CA ASP A 110 -16.00 13.05 -8.49
C ASP A 110 -16.83 12.59 -9.70
N PRO A 111 -18.09 13.02 -9.84
CA PRO A 111 -18.97 12.57 -10.92
C PRO A 111 -18.45 12.91 -12.33
N ASP A 112 -17.51 13.86 -12.45
CA ASP A 112 -16.87 14.23 -13.71
C ASP A 112 -15.65 13.34 -14.06
N CYS A 113 -15.33 12.35 -13.22
CA CYS A 113 -14.24 11.39 -13.41
C CYS A 113 -14.66 10.25 -14.36
N ALA A 114 -14.72 10.53 -15.66
CA ALA A 114 -15.16 9.55 -16.65
C ALA A 114 -14.15 8.38 -16.82
N LEU A 115 -14.65 7.14 -16.70
CA LEU A 115 -13.98 5.90 -17.11
C LEU A 115 -13.80 5.89 -18.64
N SER A 116 -12.77 6.55 -19.15
CA SER A 116 -12.45 6.51 -20.57
C SER A 116 -11.85 5.13 -20.91
N GLN A 117 -12.49 4.46 -21.87
CA GLN A 117 -12.19 3.09 -22.28
C GLN A 117 -10.72 2.94 -22.69
N ALA A 118 -10.03 1.99 -22.07
CA ALA A 118 -8.81 1.42 -22.62
C ALA A 118 -9.21 0.50 -23.78
N GLY A 119 -9.32 1.08 -24.97
CA GLY A 119 -9.64 0.34 -26.19
C GLY A 119 -9.47 1.22 -27.40
N GLU A 120 -8.24 1.27 -27.91
CA GLU A 120 -7.88 1.40 -29.34
C GLU A 120 -6.36 1.55 -29.44
N THR A 121 -5.68 0.40 -29.46
CA THR A 121 -4.34 0.29 -30.05
C THR A 121 -4.55 0.07 -31.54
N GLY A 122 -4.20 1.07 -32.34
CA GLY A 122 -3.83 0.91 -33.74
C GLY A 122 -2.36 0.56 -33.87
#